data_AF-A0A4U2EBA0-F1
#
_entry.id   AF-A0A4U2EBA0-F1
#
_cell.length_a   1.000
_cell.length_b   1.000
_cell.length_c   1.000
_cell.angle_alpha   90.00
_cell.angle_beta   90.00
_cell.angle_gamma   90.00
#
_symmetry.space_group_name_H-M   'P 1'
#
loop_
_entity.id
_entity.type
_entity.pdbx_description
1 polymer ?
#
loop_
_entity_poly.entity_id
_entity_poly.type
_entity_poly.pdbx_seq_one_letter_code
_entity_poly.pdbx_strand_id
1 'polypeptide(L)'
;MDVSFISRLINLKSLDISYNPIENLPRNLPESLNTISAQNCNIINIPSEYINKFTIDIEKRHIFGLDVEDTLLVRDNPIESPPIEIIKNGKEATDEYFASMHGPTSQLNEAKIIFVGDGAVGKTSLMKRLVHDQFDNKESQTDGIEIEPYRVMVDDGCYVKAAIWDFGGQQILQATHQLFLSKRSIYVLVVEDRKNDLHKDQDIEQWLTQVNSLGGRPPILVVKNKIDENPRSDIQVQRLQSKFPNIVGFHEVSCETKHGLGQLHKALTECISTLPMRKIELPKNWLDVKNNLKCQADKQDLLHLNNYTSLCDKYGINTKTARETLLKLLHDLGEVIAFDELKYHDIAILNPHWITEGVYALIRSDKLAENNGVISLGEAQKSLDNYSEHHRFENKAQYILDAMKTFELCHRTIENDTYLIPSLLPPQINLNLSEWAVEEDERIRFIFKFEHLLPPPANAYVTGKIT
;
A
#
# COMPACT_ATOMS: atom_id res chain seq x y z
N MET A 1 6.99 8.52 -32.62
CA MET A 1 8.20 9.06 -33.31
C MET A 1 9.13 7.90 -33.65
N ASP A 2 9.70 7.85 -34.86
CA ASP A 2 10.67 6.81 -35.23
C ASP A 2 12.07 7.18 -34.70
N VAL A 3 12.64 6.28 -33.91
CA VAL A 3 13.96 6.42 -33.29
C VAL A 3 14.95 5.34 -33.77
N SER A 4 14.62 4.63 -34.84
CA SER A 4 15.46 3.58 -35.44
C SER A 4 16.87 4.05 -35.85
N PHE A 5 17.03 5.35 -36.12
CA PHE A 5 18.32 5.95 -36.49
C PHE A 5 19.39 5.83 -35.39
N ILE A 6 19.00 5.66 -34.12
CA ILE A 6 19.93 5.49 -33.00
C ILE A 6 20.89 4.33 -33.26
N SER A 7 20.42 3.25 -33.88
CA SER A 7 21.21 2.07 -34.21
C SER A 7 22.43 2.37 -35.10
N ARG A 8 22.43 3.50 -35.81
CA ARG A 8 23.53 3.93 -36.70
C ARG A 8 24.61 4.75 -35.99
N LEU A 9 24.37 5.17 -34.75
CA LEU A 9 25.26 6.04 -33.98
C LEU A 9 26.26 5.22 -33.15
N ILE A 10 27.22 4.59 -33.82
CA ILE A 10 28.14 3.59 -33.22
C ILE A 10 29.04 4.09 -32.08
N ASN A 11 29.24 5.40 -31.95
CA ASN A 11 30.07 6.02 -30.90
C ASN A 11 29.23 6.70 -29.80
N LEU A 12 27.89 6.57 -29.86
CA LEU A 12 26.99 7.21 -28.91
C LEU A 12 27.14 6.57 -27.53
N LYS A 13 27.45 7.38 -26.52
CA LYS A 13 27.59 6.92 -25.14
C LYS A 13 26.35 7.19 -24.29
N SER A 14 25.80 8.39 -24.42
CA SER A 14 24.59 8.81 -23.70
C SER A 14 23.54 9.31 -24.69
N LEU A 15 22.28 9.01 -24.40
CA LEU A 15 21.13 9.42 -25.20
C LEU A 15 20.03 9.95 -24.29
N ASP A 16 19.51 11.13 -24.59
CA ASP A 16 18.28 11.65 -23.99
C ASP A 16 17.20 11.79 -25.07
N ILE A 17 16.12 11.03 -24.91
CA ILE A 17 14.92 11.04 -25.75
C ILE A 17 13.68 11.37 -24.91
N SER A 18 13.86 11.88 -23.69
CA SER A 18 12.76 12.20 -22.77
C SER A 18 11.80 13.24 -23.35
N TYR A 19 10.54 13.23 -22.89
CA TYR A 19 9.48 14.15 -23.31
C TYR A 19 9.14 14.08 -24.81
N ASN A 20 9.20 12.87 -25.38
CA ASN A 20 8.79 12.60 -26.76
C ASN A 20 7.69 11.53 -26.81
N PRO A 21 6.79 11.56 -27.82
CA PRO A 21 5.77 10.53 -28.01
C PRO A 21 6.38 9.27 -28.66
N ILE A 22 7.31 8.64 -27.94
CA ILE A 22 7.98 7.39 -28.33
C ILE A 22 7.26 6.25 -27.63
N GLU A 23 6.77 5.30 -28.41
CA GLU A 23 6.09 4.10 -27.90
C GLU A 23 6.98 2.86 -27.94
N ASN A 24 7.90 2.81 -28.92
CA ASN A 24 8.73 1.64 -29.19
C ASN A 24 10.20 2.02 -29.21
N LEU A 25 10.98 1.32 -28.39
CA LEU A 25 12.44 1.42 -28.39
C LEU A 25 13.05 0.49 -29.48
N PRO A 26 14.08 0.95 -30.20
CA PRO A 26 14.71 0.15 -31.25
C PRO A 26 15.50 -1.02 -30.65
N ARG A 27 15.30 -2.25 -31.14
CA ARG A 27 16.00 -3.44 -30.62
C ARG A 27 17.52 -3.38 -30.78
N ASN A 28 18.01 -2.73 -31.84
CA ASN A 28 19.44 -2.62 -32.11
C ASN A 28 20.02 -1.38 -31.43
N LEU A 29 20.88 -1.61 -30.45
CA LEU A 29 21.57 -0.58 -29.69
C LEU A 29 23.05 -0.49 -30.07
N PRO A 30 23.64 0.72 -30.15
CA PRO A 30 25.08 0.86 -30.19
C PRO A 30 25.76 0.21 -28.97
N GLU A 31 26.85 -0.52 -29.18
CA GLU A 31 27.60 -1.15 -28.09
C GLU A 31 28.14 -0.13 -27.09
N SER A 32 28.57 1.04 -27.56
CA SER A 32 29.11 2.12 -26.73
C SER A 32 28.09 2.82 -25.82
N LEU A 33 26.79 2.61 -26.05
CA LEU A 33 25.72 3.31 -25.35
C LEU A 33 25.55 2.78 -23.93
N ASN A 34 25.87 3.58 -22.91
CA ASN A 34 25.83 3.19 -21.50
C ASN A 34 24.68 3.85 -20.73
N THR A 35 24.16 5.00 -21.19
CA THR A 35 23.07 5.69 -20.48
C THR A 35 21.99 6.14 -21.45
N ILE A 36 20.73 5.87 -21.09
CA ILE A 36 19.57 6.32 -21.85
C ILE A 36 18.57 6.99 -20.89
N SER A 37 18.16 8.21 -21.21
CA SER A 37 17.00 8.84 -20.60
C SER A 37 15.84 8.81 -21.58
N ALA A 38 14.76 8.13 -21.21
CA ALA A 38 13.51 8.05 -21.95
C ALA A 38 12.33 8.35 -21.02
N GLN A 39 12.44 9.42 -20.24
CA GLN A 39 11.41 9.82 -19.27
C GLN A 39 10.21 10.45 -19.98
N ASN A 40 9.01 10.27 -19.42
CA ASN A 40 7.78 10.89 -19.92
C ASN A 40 7.61 10.68 -21.43
N CYS A 41 7.74 9.42 -21.84
CA CYS A 41 7.41 8.93 -23.17
C CYS A 41 6.14 8.05 -23.06
N ASN A 42 5.79 7.35 -24.13
CA ASN A 42 4.65 6.41 -24.15
C ASN A 42 5.13 4.96 -24.21
N ILE A 43 6.28 4.65 -23.58
CA ILE A 43 6.89 3.32 -23.66
C ILE A 43 6.09 2.33 -22.82
N ILE A 44 5.54 1.31 -23.48
CA ILE A 44 4.76 0.25 -22.83
C ILE A 44 5.64 -0.98 -22.56
N ASN A 45 6.51 -1.34 -23.51
CA ASN A 45 7.34 -2.54 -23.44
C ASN A 45 8.81 -2.17 -23.62
N ILE A 46 9.63 -2.59 -22.66
CA ILE A 46 11.08 -2.48 -22.72
C ILE A 46 11.63 -3.77 -23.35
N PRO A 47 12.33 -3.70 -24.50
CA PRO A 47 12.86 -4.90 -25.16
C PRO A 47 13.92 -5.61 -24.30
N SER A 48 14.04 -6.93 -24.46
CA SER A 48 15.03 -7.76 -23.77
C SER A 48 16.47 -7.27 -23.93
N GLU A 49 16.80 -6.67 -25.07
CA GLU A 49 18.10 -6.10 -25.37
C GLU A 49 18.46 -4.96 -24.41
N TYR A 50 17.46 -4.17 -23.98
CA TYR A 50 17.64 -3.12 -22.98
C TYR A 50 17.71 -3.70 -21.57
N ILE A 51 16.86 -4.68 -21.25
CA ILE A 51 16.85 -5.34 -19.93
C ILE A 51 18.21 -6.01 -19.66
N ASN A 52 18.74 -6.71 -20.66
CA ASN A 52 20.02 -7.39 -20.55
C ASN A 52 21.18 -6.40 -20.34
N LYS A 53 21.15 -5.26 -21.03
CA LYS A 53 22.23 -4.27 -21.02
C LYS A 53 22.16 -3.28 -19.87
N PHE A 54 20.97 -2.80 -19.52
CA PHE A 54 20.80 -1.67 -18.61
C PHE A 54 20.09 -2.07 -17.31
N THR A 55 20.47 -1.42 -16.23
CA THR A 55 19.63 -1.30 -15.04
C THR A 55 18.50 -0.31 -15.33
N ILE A 56 17.26 -0.76 -15.19
CA ILE A 56 16.08 0.07 -15.44
C ILE A 56 15.76 0.86 -14.17
N ASP A 57 15.69 2.18 -14.28
CA ASP A 57 15.34 3.07 -13.17
C ASP A 57 14.08 3.88 -13.55
N ILE A 58 13.09 3.84 -12.67
CA ILE A 58 11.77 4.46 -12.85
C ILE A 58 11.54 5.62 -11.87
N GLU A 59 12.48 5.89 -10.97
CA GLU A 59 12.27 6.84 -9.86
C GLU A 59 13.16 8.08 -10.01
N LYS A 60 14.44 7.88 -10.32
CA LYS A 60 15.41 8.97 -10.40
C LYS A 60 15.11 9.89 -11.58
N ARG A 61 15.23 11.19 -11.34
CA ARG A 61 15.38 12.17 -12.42
C ARG A 61 16.83 12.10 -12.88
N HIS A 62 17.06 12.15 -14.19
CA HIS A 62 18.42 12.27 -14.73
C HIS A 62 19.14 13.43 -14.04
N ILE A 63 20.26 13.13 -13.39
CA ILE A 63 21.20 14.14 -12.93
C ILE A 63 22.37 14.05 -13.91
N PHE A 64 22.44 14.99 -14.85
CA PHE A 64 23.57 15.08 -15.77
C PHE A 64 24.88 15.20 -14.96
N GLY A 65 25.85 14.33 -15.25
CA GLY A 65 27.19 14.37 -14.65
C GLY A 65 27.43 13.43 -13.47
N LEU A 66 26.46 12.59 -13.08
CA LEU A 66 26.72 11.44 -12.22
C LEU A 66 26.91 10.20 -13.08
N ASP A 67 28.09 9.57 -12.97
CA ASP A 67 28.49 8.34 -13.65
C ASP A 67 27.64 7.16 -13.17
N VAL A 68 26.38 7.09 -13.59
CA VAL A 68 25.59 5.86 -13.46
C VAL A 68 25.71 5.12 -14.79
N GLU A 69 26.75 4.30 -14.89
CA GLU A 69 26.96 3.42 -16.03
C GLU A 69 25.79 2.43 -16.17
N ASP A 70 25.53 2.01 -17.41
CA ASP A 70 24.55 1.00 -17.78
C ASP A 70 23.15 1.23 -17.18
N THR A 71 22.58 2.42 -17.40
CA THR A 71 21.26 2.80 -16.85
C THR A 71 20.26 3.28 -17.92
N LEU A 72 19.02 2.80 -17.81
CA LEU A 72 17.86 3.25 -18.58
C LEU A 72 16.84 3.94 -17.67
N LEU A 73 16.71 5.27 -17.78
CA LEU A 73 15.71 6.04 -17.04
C LEU A 73 14.40 6.09 -17.81
N VAL A 74 13.33 5.53 -17.26
CA VAL A 74 12.01 5.39 -17.91
C VAL A 74 10.87 5.87 -17.02
N ARG A 75 11.17 6.80 -16.11
CA ARG A 75 10.20 7.48 -15.26
C ARG A 75 9.00 8.02 -16.07
N ASP A 76 7.81 7.99 -15.48
CA ASP A 76 6.58 8.56 -16.05
C ASP A 76 6.19 7.95 -17.42
N ASN A 77 6.49 6.65 -17.65
CA ASN A 77 6.02 5.87 -18.79
C ASN A 77 4.96 4.83 -18.37
N PRO A 78 4.01 4.46 -19.27
CA PRO A 78 3.01 3.42 -19.02
C PRO A 78 3.58 1.99 -19.20
N ILE A 79 4.68 1.66 -18.51
CA ILE A 79 5.37 0.38 -18.66
C ILE A 79 4.51 -0.77 -18.14
N GLU A 80 4.29 -1.76 -18.99
CA GLU A 80 3.62 -3.02 -18.69
C GLU A 80 4.62 -4.19 -18.63
N SER A 81 5.69 -4.16 -19.44
CA SER A 81 6.72 -5.20 -19.47
C SER A 81 8.14 -4.60 -19.51
N PRO A 82 9.03 -4.95 -18.57
CA PRO A 82 8.77 -5.76 -17.37
C PRO A 82 7.83 -5.06 -16.38
N PRO A 83 7.11 -5.82 -15.54
CA PRO A 83 6.31 -5.23 -14.48
C PRO A 83 7.17 -4.35 -13.57
N ILE A 84 6.66 -3.18 -13.22
CA ILE A 84 7.36 -2.22 -12.37
C ILE A 84 7.64 -2.78 -10.97
N GLU A 85 6.82 -3.70 -10.46
CA GLU A 85 7.05 -4.47 -9.23
C GLU A 85 8.39 -5.21 -9.28
N ILE A 86 8.70 -5.78 -10.45
CA ILE A 86 9.93 -6.52 -10.70
C ILE A 86 11.10 -5.53 -10.88
N ILE A 87 10.91 -4.46 -11.65
CA ILE A 87 11.94 -3.43 -11.89
C ILE A 87 12.43 -2.82 -10.57
N LYS A 88 11.52 -2.52 -9.64
CA LYS A 88 11.87 -1.95 -8.32
C LYS A 88 12.74 -2.85 -7.46
N ASN A 89 12.68 -4.16 -7.69
CA ASN A 89 13.52 -5.12 -6.98
C ASN A 89 14.94 -5.21 -7.59
N GLY A 90 15.23 -4.40 -8.60
CA GLY A 90 16.54 -4.25 -9.19
C GLY A 90 16.76 -5.13 -10.42
N LYS A 91 17.96 -5.02 -10.99
CA LYS A 91 18.34 -5.72 -12.22
C LYS A 91 18.27 -7.24 -12.07
N GLU A 92 18.79 -7.79 -10.97
CA GLU A 92 18.78 -9.25 -10.73
C GLU A 92 17.36 -9.84 -10.73
N ALA A 93 16.40 -9.15 -10.08
CA ALA A 93 15.01 -9.57 -10.07
C ALA A 93 14.36 -9.49 -11.46
N THR A 94 14.73 -8.47 -12.25
CA THR A 94 14.26 -8.30 -13.63
C THR A 94 14.79 -9.41 -14.54
N ASP A 95 16.09 -9.68 -14.46
CA ASP A 95 16.73 -10.74 -15.24
C ASP A 95 16.14 -12.11 -14.88
N GLU A 96 15.93 -12.39 -13.58
CA GLU A 96 15.34 -13.63 -13.10
C GLU A 96 13.87 -13.80 -13.50
N TYR A 97 13.08 -12.71 -13.49
CA TYR A 97 11.70 -12.74 -13.97
C TYR A 97 11.65 -13.22 -15.42
N PHE A 98 12.45 -12.65 -16.33
CA PHE A 98 12.48 -13.12 -17.71
C PHE A 98 13.08 -14.51 -17.87
N ALA A 99 14.10 -14.86 -17.07
CA ALA A 99 14.64 -16.23 -17.04
C ALA A 99 13.57 -17.25 -16.61
N SER A 100 12.61 -16.86 -15.77
CA SER A 100 11.51 -17.72 -15.34
C SER A 100 10.38 -17.87 -16.37
N MET A 101 10.36 -17.03 -17.42
CA MET A 101 9.35 -17.05 -18.49
C MET A 101 9.61 -18.18 -19.49
N HIS A 102 9.44 -19.41 -19.03
CA HIS A 102 9.54 -20.62 -19.84
C HIS A 102 8.22 -21.40 -19.83
N GLY A 103 7.73 -21.74 -21.02
CA GLY A 103 6.47 -22.46 -21.17
C GLY A 103 5.23 -21.54 -21.15
N PRO A 104 4.05 -22.06 -20.79
CA PRO A 104 2.81 -21.29 -20.82
C PRO A 104 2.80 -20.21 -19.73
N THR A 105 2.52 -18.98 -20.13
CA THR A 105 2.27 -17.84 -19.24
C THR A 105 0.78 -17.55 -19.16
N SER A 106 0.36 -16.82 -18.12
CA SER A 106 -0.99 -16.28 -18.04
C SER A 106 -0.96 -14.92 -17.37
N GLN A 107 -1.83 -14.03 -17.83
CA GLN A 107 -2.05 -12.75 -17.18
C GLN A 107 -2.69 -12.94 -15.80
N LEU A 108 -2.24 -12.15 -14.84
CA LEU A 108 -2.71 -12.21 -13.47
C LEU A 108 -4.22 -11.93 -13.35
N ASN A 109 -4.71 -10.89 -14.03
CA ASN A 109 -6.11 -10.45 -14.00
C ASN A 109 -6.70 -10.32 -12.58
N GLU A 110 -5.97 -9.63 -11.71
CA GLU A 110 -6.39 -9.32 -10.34
C GLU A 110 -6.29 -7.84 -10.02
N ALA A 111 -7.07 -7.42 -9.03
CA ALA A 111 -7.10 -6.05 -8.56
C ALA A 111 -7.34 -5.97 -7.05
N LYS A 112 -6.75 -4.97 -6.40
CA LYS A 112 -6.99 -4.66 -4.99
C LYS A 112 -7.73 -3.34 -4.88
N ILE A 113 -8.84 -3.33 -4.17
CA ILE A 113 -9.67 -2.15 -3.90
C ILE A 113 -9.66 -1.92 -2.40
N ILE A 114 -9.29 -0.72 -1.95
CA ILE A 114 -9.15 -0.38 -0.53
C ILE A 114 -10.17 0.69 -0.17
N PHE A 115 -11.04 0.38 0.78
CA PHE A 115 -12.03 1.32 1.29
C PHE A 115 -11.45 2.07 2.49
N VAL A 116 -11.48 3.40 2.41
CA VAL A 116 -10.98 4.30 3.46
C VAL A 116 -12.01 5.38 3.77
N GLY A 117 -11.88 6.04 4.91
CA GLY A 117 -12.84 7.01 5.41
C GLY A 117 -13.17 6.76 6.88
N ASP A 118 -13.87 7.70 7.50
CA ASP A 118 -14.13 7.69 8.94
C ASP A 118 -15.00 6.51 9.41
N GLY A 119 -15.07 6.33 10.72
CA GLY A 119 -16.02 5.41 11.34
C GLY A 119 -17.47 5.76 10.98
N ALA A 120 -18.29 4.72 10.76
CA ALA A 120 -19.74 4.84 10.53
C ALA A 120 -20.21 5.60 9.27
N VAL A 121 -19.31 5.96 8.35
CA VAL A 121 -19.67 6.54 7.03
C VAL A 121 -20.30 5.52 6.06
N GLY A 122 -20.26 4.23 6.41
CA GLY A 122 -20.91 3.13 5.68
C GLY A 122 -20.03 2.39 4.68
N LYS A 123 -18.71 2.27 4.93
CA LYS A 123 -17.78 1.48 4.11
C LYS A 123 -18.21 0.01 4.00
N THR A 124 -18.49 -0.62 5.14
CA THR A 124 -18.96 -2.01 5.25
C THR A 124 -20.30 -2.21 4.56
N SER A 125 -21.26 -1.29 4.79
CA SER A 125 -22.55 -1.30 4.11
C SER A 125 -22.40 -1.19 2.59
N LEU A 126 -21.47 -0.35 2.11
CA LEU A 126 -21.18 -0.19 0.69
C LEU A 126 -20.56 -1.46 0.09
N MET A 127 -19.60 -2.07 0.78
CA MET A 127 -18.99 -3.34 0.37
C MET A 127 -20.04 -4.44 0.28
N LYS A 128 -20.80 -4.70 1.35
CA LYS A 128 -21.85 -5.73 1.38
C LYS A 128 -22.90 -5.48 0.30
N ARG A 129 -23.21 -4.22 0.02
CA ARG A 129 -24.15 -3.88 -1.04
C ARG A 129 -23.58 -4.12 -2.43
N LEU A 130 -22.31 -3.83 -2.68
CA LEU A 130 -21.66 -4.08 -3.98
C LEU A 130 -21.43 -5.57 -4.25
N VAL A 131 -21.06 -6.34 -3.23
CA VAL A 131 -20.68 -7.76 -3.37
C VAL A 131 -21.90 -8.68 -3.26
N HIS A 132 -22.75 -8.45 -2.26
CA HIS A 132 -23.83 -9.39 -1.88
C HIS A 132 -25.23 -8.84 -2.11
N ASP A 133 -25.36 -7.58 -2.56
CA ASP A 133 -26.63 -6.84 -2.64
C ASP A 133 -27.40 -6.78 -1.29
N GLN A 134 -26.66 -6.79 -0.18
CA GLN A 134 -27.21 -6.76 1.18
C GLN A 134 -27.02 -5.40 1.86
N PHE A 135 -27.89 -5.08 2.82
CA PHE A 135 -27.79 -3.89 3.66
C PHE A 135 -28.45 -4.17 5.02
N ASP A 136 -27.75 -3.78 6.08
CA ASP A 136 -28.25 -3.77 7.44
C ASP A 136 -28.14 -2.34 7.99
N ASN A 137 -29.26 -1.80 8.50
CA ASN A 137 -29.29 -0.47 9.10
C ASN A 137 -28.75 -0.45 10.54
N LYS A 138 -28.43 -1.62 11.10
CA LYS A 138 -27.80 -1.81 12.41
C LYS A 138 -26.40 -2.43 12.29
N GLU A 139 -25.74 -2.23 11.15
CA GLU A 139 -24.37 -2.68 10.92
C GLU A 139 -23.46 -2.22 12.06
N SER A 140 -22.81 -3.18 12.72
CA SER A 140 -21.86 -2.88 13.78
C SER A 140 -20.59 -2.26 13.21
N GLN A 141 -19.82 -1.60 14.06
CA GLN A 141 -18.49 -1.15 13.67
C GLN A 141 -17.61 -2.37 13.32
N THR A 142 -16.99 -2.34 12.15
CA THR A 142 -16.02 -3.38 11.75
C THR A 142 -14.82 -3.37 12.67
N ASP A 143 -14.47 -4.56 13.13
CA ASP A 143 -13.28 -4.80 13.93
C ASP A 143 -12.15 -5.26 13.01
N GLY A 144 -11.05 -4.48 12.97
CA GLY A 144 -9.90 -4.81 12.13
C GLY A 144 -10.15 -4.57 10.64
N ILE A 145 -10.12 -5.64 9.84
CA ILE A 145 -10.24 -5.62 8.37
C ILE A 145 -11.23 -6.70 7.94
N GLU A 146 -12.05 -6.43 6.93
CA GLU A 146 -12.82 -7.43 6.19
C GLU A 146 -12.35 -7.45 4.73
N ILE A 147 -12.15 -8.65 4.16
CA ILE A 147 -11.70 -8.82 2.77
C ILE A 147 -12.72 -9.65 2.02
N GLU A 148 -13.37 -9.04 1.02
CA GLU A 148 -14.41 -9.69 0.24
C GLU A 148 -14.01 -9.83 -1.24
N PRO A 149 -14.15 -11.03 -1.84
CA PRO A 149 -13.89 -11.23 -3.25
C PRO A 149 -14.94 -10.50 -4.11
N TYR A 150 -14.47 -9.69 -5.05
CA TYR A 150 -15.31 -8.91 -5.95
C TYR A 150 -15.02 -9.27 -7.41
N ARG A 151 -15.94 -9.99 -8.06
CA ARG A 151 -15.77 -10.40 -9.45
C ARG A 151 -16.29 -9.33 -10.39
N VAL A 152 -15.41 -8.83 -11.25
CA VAL A 152 -15.76 -7.76 -12.20
C VAL A 152 -15.52 -8.25 -13.62
N MET A 153 -16.53 -8.11 -14.47
CA MET A 153 -16.41 -8.36 -15.90
C MET A 153 -15.96 -7.06 -16.57
N VAL A 154 -14.80 -7.10 -17.24
CA VAL A 154 -14.21 -5.88 -17.82
C VAL A 154 -14.33 -5.84 -19.33
N ASP A 155 -14.20 -6.98 -19.99
CA ASP A 155 -14.38 -7.14 -21.44
C ASP A 155 -15.30 -8.35 -21.68
N ASP A 156 -15.82 -8.49 -22.91
CA ASP A 156 -16.68 -9.62 -23.30
C ASP A 156 -15.97 -10.96 -23.04
N GLY A 157 -16.28 -11.60 -21.91
CA GLY A 157 -15.71 -12.87 -21.47
C GLY A 157 -14.47 -12.80 -20.57
N CYS A 158 -13.94 -11.62 -20.24
CA CYS A 158 -12.80 -11.47 -19.33
C CYS A 158 -13.24 -11.03 -17.93
N TYR A 159 -13.01 -11.90 -16.95
CA TYR A 159 -13.28 -11.63 -15.54
C TYR A 159 -11.99 -11.30 -14.79
N VAL A 160 -12.04 -10.21 -14.03
CA VAL A 160 -11.00 -9.83 -13.08
C VAL A 160 -11.42 -10.25 -11.69
N LYS A 161 -10.51 -10.90 -10.98
CA LYS A 161 -10.67 -11.22 -9.56
C LYS A 161 -10.20 -10.02 -8.74
N ALA A 162 -11.12 -9.15 -8.36
CA ALA A 162 -10.80 -8.08 -7.41
C ALA A 162 -11.02 -8.56 -5.96
N ALA A 163 -10.37 -7.89 -5.02
CA ALA A 163 -10.65 -8.02 -3.59
C ALA A 163 -10.91 -6.64 -2.99
N ILE A 164 -12.03 -6.47 -2.30
CA ILE A 164 -12.36 -5.26 -1.55
C ILE A 164 -11.83 -5.45 -0.12
N TRP A 165 -10.99 -4.53 0.32
CA TRP A 165 -10.46 -4.45 1.67
C TRP A 165 -11.21 -3.32 2.40
N ASP A 166 -12.10 -3.70 3.32
CA ASP A 166 -12.81 -2.80 4.21
C ASP A 166 -12.08 -2.70 5.55
N PHE A 167 -11.73 -1.49 5.94
CA PHE A 167 -10.99 -1.22 7.16
C PHE A 167 -11.91 -0.65 8.25
N GLY A 168 -11.77 -1.15 9.47
CA GLY A 168 -12.46 -0.64 10.64
C GLY A 168 -12.17 0.84 10.88
N GLY A 169 -13.19 1.67 11.01
CA GLY A 169 -13.03 3.12 11.18
C GLY A 169 -12.66 3.59 12.60
N GLN A 170 -12.06 2.73 13.42
CA GLN A 170 -11.64 3.12 14.78
C GLN A 170 -10.38 3.98 14.68
N GLN A 171 -10.45 5.26 15.10
CA GLN A 171 -9.33 6.20 14.97
C GLN A 171 -8.02 5.68 15.59
N ILE A 172 -8.10 4.96 16.72
CA ILE A 172 -6.93 4.37 17.37
C ILE A 172 -6.24 3.28 16.54
N LEU A 173 -6.98 2.66 15.62
CA LEU A 173 -6.50 1.62 14.71
C LEU A 173 -6.23 2.14 13.30
N GLN A 174 -6.61 3.38 12.98
CA GLN A 174 -6.36 3.94 11.65
C GLN A 174 -4.87 3.89 11.28
N ALA A 175 -3.99 3.99 12.28
CA ALA A 175 -2.56 3.84 12.08
C ALA A 175 -2.15 2.40 11.70
N THR A 176 -2.90 1.36 12.10
CA THR A 176 -2.63 -0.02 11.68
C THR A 176 -2.95 -0.25 10.20
N HIS A 177 -3.83 0.57 9.61
CA HIS A 177 -4.14 0.45 8.17
C HIS A 177 -2.90 0.63 7.29
N GLN A 178 -1.90 1.37 7.78
CA GLN A 178 -0.63 1.59 7.08
C GLN A 178 0.08 0.29 6.70
N LEU A 179 -0.11 -0.79 7.47
CA LEU A 179 0.41 -2.13 7.19
C LEU A 179 -0.07 -2.70 5.84
N PHE A 180 -1.25 -2.28 5.39
CA PHE A 180 -1.97 -2.90 4.27
C PHE A 180 -2.24 -1.94 3.12
N LEU A 181 -1.93 -0.66 3.31
CA LEU A 181 -1.96 0.31 2.23
C LEU A 181 -0.81 -0.01 1.27
N SER A 182 -1.16 -0.25 0.01
CA SER A 182 -0.23 -0.70 -1.01
C SER A 182 -0.32 0.20 -2.23
N LYS A 183 0.81 0.31 -2.93
CA LYS A 183 0.85 0.98 -4.24
C LYS A 183 -0.03 0.20 -5.24
N ARG A 184 -0.49 0.88 -6.30
CA ARG A 184 -1.22 0.25 -7.44
C ARG A 184 -2.53 -0.48 -7.07
N SER A 185 -3.16 -0.06 -5.99
CA SER A 185 -4.55 -0.41 -5.64
C SER A 185 -5.50 0.70 -6.08
N ILE A 186 -6.79 0.40 -6.18
CA ILE A 186 -7.83 1.44 -6.32
C ILE A 186 -8.28 1.82 -4.92
N TYR A 187 -8.36 3.11 -4.63
CA TYR A 187 -8.86 3.59 -3.35
C TYR A 187 -10.27 4.15 -3.50
N VAL A 188 -11.15 3.75 -2.59
CA VAL A 188 -12.50 4.28 -2.48
C VAL A 188 -12.60 5.01 -1.15
N LEU A 189 -12.59 6.35 -1.21
CA LEU A 189 -12.78 7.19 -0.03
C LEU A 189 -14.28 7.39 0.18
N VAL A 190 -14.84 6.71 1.19
CA VAL A 190 -16.25 6.83 1.54
C VAL A 190 -16.41 7.96 2.55
N VAL A 191 -17.32 8.87 2.26
CA VAL A 191 -17.58 10.07 3.05
C VAL A 191 -19.07 10.20 3.32
N GLU A 192 -19.40 10.81 4.45
CA GLU A 192 -20.78 11.13 4.82
C GLU A 192 -20.90 12.65 4.94
N ASP A 193 -21.79 13.26 4.17
CA ASP A 193 -21.99 14.71 4.23
C ASP A 193 -22.96 15.06 5.36
N ARG A 194 -22.43 15.11 6.59
CA ARG A 194 -23.20 15.44 7.77
C ARG A 194 -23.63 16.91 7.74
N LYS A 195 -24.91 17.17 8.03
CA LYS A 195 -25.43 18.54 8.12
C LYS A 195 -24.66 19.33 9.17
N ASN A 196 -24.23 20.54 8.79
CA ASN A 196 -23.45 21.48 9.62
C ASN A 196 -22.02 21.03 9.99
N ASP A 197 -21.46 20.01 9.33
CA ASP A 197 -20.05 19.69 9.49
C ASP A 197 -19.18 20.72 8.76
N LEU A 198 -18.46 21.55 9.53
CA LEU A 198 -17.57 22.58 9.00
C LEU A 198 -16.20 22.03 8.59
N HIS A 199 -15.86 20.80 9.00
CA HIS A 199 -14.56 20.17 8.78
C HIS A 199 -14.57 19.10 7.69
N LYS A 200 -15.73 18.81 7.08
CA LYS A 200 -15.89 17.79 6.03
C LYS A 200 -14.80 17.82 4.96
N ASP A 201 -14.51 18.98 4.37
CA ASP A 201 -13.50 19.11 3.31
C ASP A 201 -12.10 18.85 3.88
N GLN A 202 -11.84 19.27 5.12
CA GLN A 202 -10.56 19.07 5.81
C GLN A 202 -10.29 17.59 6.11
N ASP A 203 -11.31 16.83 6.50
CA ASP A 203 -11.19 15.39 6.78
C ASP A 203 -11.00 14.60 5.47
N ILE A 204 -11.70 15.00 4.41
CA ILE A 204 -11.47 14.46 3.06
C ILE A 204 -10.03 14.74 2.62
N GLU A 205 -9.54 15.97 2.77
CA GLU A 205 -8.17 16.35 2.41
C GLU A 205 -7.12 15.55 3.22
N GLN A 206 -7.39 15.25 4.50
CA GLN A 206 -6.51 14.42 5.33
C GLN A 206 -6.41 12.99 4.80
N TRP A 207 -7.56 12.34 4.52
CA TRP A 207 -7.58 11.00 3.96
C TRP A 207 -6.89 10.93 2.59
N LEU A 208 -7.16 11.89 1.71
CA LEU A 208 -6.51 11.98 0.39
C LEU A 208 -4.99 12.15 0.52
N THR A 209 -4.53 12.95 1.48
CA THR A 209 -3.09 13.14 1.76
C THR A 209 -2.45 11.84 2.26
N GLN A 210 -3.11 11.14 3.19
CA GLN A 210 -2.64 9.86 3.71
C GLN A 210 -2.54 8.78 2.60
N VAL A 211 -3.60 8.64 1.79
CA VAL A 211 -3.63 7.71 0.66
C VAL A 211 -2.55 8.04 -0.37
N ASN A 212 -2.31 9.32 -0.66
CA ASN A 212 -1.27 9.71 -1.62
C ASN A 212 0.14 9.46 -1.10
N SER A 213 0.37 9.65 0.19
CA SER A 213 1.66 9.39 0.84
C SER A 213 1.99 7.89 0.83
N LEU A 214 1.05 7.07 1.30
CA LEU A 214 1.28 5.64 1.53
C LEU A 214 0.99 4.77 0.29
N GLY A 215 -0.11 5.06 -0.41
CA GLY A 215 -0.53 4.34 -1.62
C GLY A 215 0.19 4.78 -2.91
N GLY A 216 1.09 5.77 -2.84
CA GLY A 216 1.87 6.23 -4.00
C GLY A 216 1.02 6.87 -5.11
N ARG A 217 0.07 7.74 -4.72
CA ARG A 217 -0.88 8.44 -5.62
C ARG A 217 -1.71 7.48 -6.52
N PRO A 218 -2.46 6.55 -5.92
CA PRO A 218 -3.31 5.60 -6.65
C PRO A 218 -4.52 6.30 -7.28
N PRO A 219 -5.26 5.66 -8.22
CA PRO A 219 -6.58 6.17 -8.61
C PRO A 219 -7.55 6.17 -7.41
N ILE A 220 -8.21 7.30 -7.17
CA ILE A 220 -9.14 7.48 -6.04
C ILE A 220 -10.56 7.79 -6.54
N LEU A 221 -11.53 7.01 -6.09
CA LEU A 221 -12.96 7.32 -6.20
C LEU A 221 -13.44 7.88 -4.86
N VAL A 222 -14.00 9.09 -4.88
CA VAL A 222 -14.63 9.68 -3.69
C VAL A 222 -16.13 9.36 -3.73
N VAL A 223 -16.62 8.66 -2.72
CA VAL A 223 -17.99 8.16 -2.64
C VAL A 223 -18.70 8.83 -1.48
N LYS A 224 -19.60 9.76 -1.79
CA LYS A 224 -20.53 10.34 -0.82
C LYS A 224 -21.68 9.37 -0.59
N ASN A 225 -21.71 8.73 0.56
CA ASN A 225 -22.76 7.81 0.97
C ASN A 225 -23.89 8.53 1.72
N LYS A 226 -25.01 7.83 1.96
CA LYS A 226 -26.18 8.27 2.73
C LYS A 226 -26.80 9.57 2.20
N ILE A 227 -26.83 9.74 0.89
CA ILE A 227 -27.47 10.91 0.26
C ILE A 227 -28.97 11.00 0.52
N ASP A 228 -29.60 9.90 0.93
CA ASP A 228 -30.98 9.84 1.38
C ASP A 228 -31.21 10.65 2.67
N GLU A 229 -30.21 10.77 3.55
CA GLU A 229 -30.28 11.59 4.77
C GLU A 229 -29.98 13.08 4.50
N ASN A 230 -29.04 13.33 3.58
CA ASN A 230 -28.66 14.68 3.15
C ASN A 230 -28.48 14.78 1.62
N PRO A 231 -29.56 15.08 0.87
CA PRO A 231 -29.54 15.14 -0.59
C PRO A 231 -28.77 16.34 -1.17
N ARG A 232 -28.47 17.37 -0.36
CA ARG A 232 -27.71 18.53 -0.80
C ARG A 232 -26.24 18.32 -0.45
N SER A 233 -25.37 18.51 -1.43
CA SER A 233 -23.93 18.38 -1.27
C SER A 233 -23.27 19.74 -1.21
N ASP A 234 -22.50 19.96 -0.16
CA ASP A 234 -21.67 21.16 -0.01
C ASP A 234 -20.17 20.88 -0.19
N ILE A 235 -19.80 19.67 -0.62
CA ILE A 235 -18.40 19.27 -0.84
C ILE A 235 -17.81 20.03 -2.03
N GLN A 236 -16.64 20.64 -1.85
CA GLN A 236 -15.96 21.41 -2.89
C GLN A 236 -15.21 20.54 -3.91
N VAL A 237 -15.96 19.79 -4.73
CA VAL A 237 -15.43 18.84 -5.73
C VAL A 237 -14.31 19.43 -6.60
N GLN A 238 -14.51 20.62 -7.17
CA GLN A 238 -13.54 21.25 -8.08
C GLN A 238 -12.20 21.56 -7.39
N ARG A 239 -12.26 22.02 -6.13
CA ARG A 239 -11.07 22.30 -5.32
C ARG A 239 -10.30 21.01 -5.02
N LEU A 240 -11.01 19.95 -4.61
CA LEU A 240 -10.40 18.66 -4.30
C LEU A 240 -9.75 18.04 -5.55
N GLN A 241 -10.43 18.03 -6.70
CA GLN A 241 -9.85 17.51 -7.96
C GLN A 241 -8.62 18.30 -8.41
N SER A 242 -8.61 19.62 -8.23
CA SER A 242 -7.47 20.46 -8.57
C SER A 242 -6.26 20.17 -7.66
N LYS A 243 -6.50 19.90 -6.37
CA LYS A 243 -5.45 19.60 -5.39
C LYS A 243 -4.95 18.16 -5.47
N PHE A 244 -5.82 17.22 -5.82
CA PHE A 244 -5.56 15.79 -5.89
C PHE A 244 -5.92 15.25 -7.29
N PRO A 245 -5.03 15.39 -8.28
CA PRO A 245 -5.31 15.07 -9.68
C PRO A 245 -5.52 13.58 -9.95
N ASN A 246 -5.19 12.71 -8.99
CA ASN A 246 -5.43 11.28 -9.03
C ASN A 246 -6.85 10.88 -8.58
N ILE A 247 -7.71 11.84 -8.21
CA ILE A 247 -9.14 11.59 -8.05
C ILE A 247 -9.76 11.39 -9.44
N VAL A 248 -10.27 10.18 -9.69
CA VAL A 248 -10.83 9.78 -10.98
C VAL A 248 -12.35 9.95 -11.05
N GLY A 249 -13.03 10.13 -9.90
CA GLY A 249 -14.47 10.34 -9.89
C GLY A 249 -15.05 10.69 -8.52
N PHE A 250 -16.19 11.37 -8.55
CA PHE A 250 -17.06 11.62 -7.40
C PHE A 250 -18.40 10.93 -7.63
N HIS A 251 -18.88 10.17 -6.65
CA HIS A 251 -20.11 9.41 -6.75
C HIS A 251 -20.99 9.63 -5.52
N GLU A 252 -22.26 9.92 -5.78
CA GLU A 252 -23.29 10.05 -4.75
C GLU A 252 -24.11 8.76 -4.69
N VAL A 253 -24.06 8.09 -3.54
CA VAL A 253 -24.68 6.78 -3.34
C VAL A 253 -25.55 6.74 -2.09
N SER A 254 -26.52 5.83 -2.12
CA SER A 254 -27.28 5.44 -0.94
C SER A 254 -27.27 3.93 -0.86
N CYS A 255 -26.61 3.38 0.17
CA CYS A 255 -26.61 1.94 0.41
C CYS A 255 -28.01 1.41 0.76
N GLU A 256 -28.86 2.24 1.37
CA GLU A 256 -30.24 1.89 1.72
C GLU A 256 -31.14 1.79 0.49
N THR A 257 -31.16 2.85 -0.35
CA THR A 257 -32.08 2.95 -1.50
C THR A 257 -31.52 2.39 -2.81
N LYS A 258 -30.24 1.98 -2.81
CA LYS A 258 -29.45 1.56 -3.97
C LYS A 258 -29.16 2.66 -5.01
N HIS A 259 -29.44 3.92 -4.69
CA HIS A 259 -29.13 5.03 -5.60
C HIS A 259 -27.62 5.12 -5.87
N GLY A 260 -27.24 5.40 -7.12
CA GLY A 260 -25.85 5.68 -7.54
C GLY A 260 -24.92 4.46 -7.65
N LEU A 261 -25.28 3.29 -7.10
CA LEU A 261 -24.41 2.12 -7.04
C LEU A 261 -24.02 1.56 -8.40
N GLY A 262 -24.92 1.60 -9.39
CA GLY A 262 -24.61 1.16 -10.76
C GLY A 262 -23.55 2.04 -11.44
N GLN A 263 -23.59 3.35 -11.17
CA GLN A 263 -22.58 4.30 -11.68
C GLN A 263 -21.24 4.08 -10.99
N LEU A 264 -21.25 3.84 -9.67
CA LEU A 264 -20.05 3.49 -8.91
C LEU A 264 -19.44 2.17 -9.40
N HIS A 265 -20.24 1.13 -9.61
CA HIS A 265 -19.78 -0.15 -10.16
C HIS A 265 -19.12 0.02 -11.53
N LYS A 266 -19.72 0.84 -12.41
CA LYS A 266 -19.14 1.15 -13.72
C LYS A 266 -17.79 1.87 -13.58
N ALA A 267 -17.71 2.88 -12.72
CA ALA A 267 -16.46 3.61 -12.48
C ALA A 267 -15.37 2.70 -11.88
N LEU A 268 -15.73 1.82 -10.95
CA LEU A 268 -14.82 0.79 -10.44
C LEU A 268 -14.34 -0.15 -11.56
N THR A 269 -15.23 -0.58 -12.45
CA THR A 269 -14.90 -1.43 -13.59
C THR A 269 -13.93 -0.75 -14.56
N GLU A 270 -14.15 0.53 -14.86
CA GLU A 270 -13.23 1.35 -15.66
C GLU A 270 -11.87 1.55 -14.97
N CYS A 271 -11.84 1.76 -13.65
CA CYS A 271 -10.58 1.82 -12.91
C CYS A 271 -9.84 0.48 -12.98
N ILE A 272 -10.54 -0.63 -12.76
CA ILE A 272 -9.98 -1.98 -12.80
C ILE A 272 -9.46 -2.32 -14.20
N SER A 273 -10.11 -1.85 -15.26
CA SER A 273 -9.67 -2.10 -16.64
C SER A 273 -8.31 -1.48 -16.95
N THR A 274 -8.02 -0.33 -16.34
CA THR A 274 -6.79 0.44 -16.58
C THR A 274 -5.63 0.05 -15.68
N LEU A 275 -5.82 -0.83 -14.69
CA LEU A 275 -4.76 -1.22 -13.75
C LEU A 275 -3.63 -1.98 -14.46
N PRO A 276 -2.38 -1.49 -14.42
CA PRO A 276 -1.25 -2.16 -15.05
C PRO A 276 -1.00 -3.57 -14.50
N MET A 277 -1.25 -3.79 -13.20
CA MET A 277 -1.02 -5.09 -12.55
C MET A 277 -1.81 -6.24 -13.17
N ARG A 278 -2.96 -5.96 -13.81
CA ARG A 278 -3.73 -7.00 -14.49
C ARG A 278 -2.96 -7.68 -15.61
N LYS A 279 -2.15 -6.89 -16.33
CA LYS A 279 -1.46 -7.30 -17.55
C LYS A 279 -0.12 -7.98 -17.26
N ILE A 280 0.27 -8.07 -15.98
CA ILE A 280 1.44 -8.83 -15.56
C ILE A 280 1.25 -10.27 -16.00
N GLU A 281 2.15 -10.73 -16.86
CA GLU A 281 2.24 -12.14 -17.24
C GLU A 281 3.10 -12.88 -16.22
N LEU A 282 2.60 -14.01 -15.72
CA LEU A 282 3.35 -14.89 -14.84
C LEU A 282 3.51 -16.27 -15.46
N PRO A 283 4.67 -16.93 -15.24
CA PRO A 283 4.85 -18.30 -15.65
C PRO A 283 4.01 -19.24 -14.79
N LYS A 284 3.63 -20.39 -15.37
CA LYS A 284 2.73 -21.36 -14.72
C LYS A 284 3.20 -21.79 -13.32
N ASN A 285 4.50 -22.04 -13.13
CA ASN A 285 5.04 -22.46 -11.84
C ASN A 285 4.86 -21.41 -10.73
N TRP A 286 4.97 -20.11 -11.05
CA TRP A 286 4.73 -19.03 -10.09
C TRP A 286 3.24 -18.94 -9.73
N LEU A 287 2.36 -19.10 -10.72
CA LEU A 287 0.91 -19.18 -10.51
C LEU A 287 0.53 -20.39 -9.64
N ASP A 288 1.18 -21.54 -9.83
CA ASP A 288 0.93 -22.74 -9.04
C ASP A 288 1.34 -22.56 -7.56
N VAL A 289 2.49 -21.91 -7.29
CA VAL A 289 2.89 -21.53 -5.92
C VAL A 289 1.87 -20.59 -5.30
N LYS A 290 1.48 -19.54 -6.02
CA LYS A 290 0.48 -18.58 -5.57
C LYS A 290 -0.84 -19.25 -5.19
N ASN A 291 -1.39 -20.07 -6.09
CA ASN A 291 -2.65 -20.77 -5.86
C ASN A 291 -2.55 -21.73 -4.66
N ASN A 292 -1.38 -22.34 -4.44
CA ASN A 292 -1.16 -23.18 -3.28
C ASN A 292 -1.17 -22.37 -1.97
N LEU A 293 -0.50 -21.22 -1.93
CA LEU A 293 -0.49 -20.33 -0.76
C LEU A 293 -1.89 -19.79 -0.44
N LYS A 294 -2.68 -19.44 -1.47
CA LYS A 294 -4.07 -19.04 -1.30
C LYS A 294 -4.91 -20.11 -0.60
N CYS A 295 -4.80 -21.37 -1.03
CA CYS A 295 -5.47 -22.50 -0.37
C CYS A 295 -4.96 -22.79 1.05
N GLN A 296 -3.75 -22.36 1.40
CA GLN A 296 -3.22 -22.46 2.75
C GLN A 296 -3.76 -21.35 3.66
N ALA A 297 -3.98 -20.14 3.12
CA ALA A 297 -4.51 -19.00 3.87
C ALA A 297 -5.89 -19.30 4.50
N ASP A 298 -6.69 -20.17 3.87
CA ASP A 298 -7.98 -20.64 4.43
C ASP A 298 -7.84 -21.51 5.68
N LYS A 299 -6.63 -22.00 5.98
CA LYS A 299 -6.38 -23.02 7.03
C LYS A 299 -5.40 -22.58 8.09
N GLN A 300 -4.53 -21.63 7.79
CA GLN A 300 -3.48 -21.17 8.71
C GLN A 300 -3.19 -19.69 8.50
N ASP A 301 -2.79 -19.03 9.57
CA ASP A 301 -2.53 -17.59 9.55
C ASP A 301 -1.13 -17.23 9.03
N LEU A 302 -0.15 -18.10 9.29
CA LEU A 302 1.28 -17.81 9.12
C LEU A 302 1.93 -18.79 8.13
N LEU A 303 2.95 -18.30 7.42
CA LEU A 303 3.81 -19.04 6.52
C LEU A 303 5.25 -18.95 7.01
N HIS A 304 5.84 -20.09 7.40
CA HIS A 304 7.27 -20.17 7.63
C HIS A 304 8.04 -20.06 6.29
N LEU A 305 9.09 -19.24 6.22
CA LEU A 305 9.81 -19.02 4.94
C LEU A 305 10.57 -20.28 4.48
N ASN A 306 10.90 -21.18 5.41
CA ASN A 306 11.39 -22.53 5.08
C ASN A 306 10.35 -23.38 4.33
N ASN A 307 9.07 -23.30 4.72
CA ASN A 307 7.98 -23.98 4.02
C ASN A 307 7.73 -23.36 2.65
N TYR A 308 7.80 -22.02 2.56
CA TYR A 308 7.75 -21.30 1.29
C TYR A 308 8.89 -21.75 0.34
N THR A 309 10.11 -21.84 0.86
CA THR A 309 11.27 -22.32 0.11
C THR A 309 11.05 -23.73 -0.43
N SER A 310 10.59 -24.65 0.42
CA SER A 310 10.29 -26.03 0.03
C SER A 310 9.17 -26.11 -1.01
N LEU A 311 8.17 -25.23 -0.91
CA LEU A 311 7.09 -25.12 -1.89
C LEU A 311 7.62 -24.64 -3.25
N CYS A 312 8.46 -23.61 -3.25
CA CYS A 312 9.12 -23.10 -4.46
C CYS A 312 9.97 -24.18 -5.13
N ASP A 313 10.76 -24.95 -4.37
CA ASP A 313 11.55 -26.07 -4.88
C ASP A 313 10.70 -27.13 -5.57
N LYS A 314 9.55 -27.46 -4.98
CA LYS A 314 8.60 -28.42 -5.57
C LYS A 314 8.11 -27.98 -6.95
N TYR A 315 8.00 -26.69 -7.21
CA TYR A 315 7.58 -26.13 -8.50
C TYR A 315 8.76 -25.67 -9.37
N GLY A 316 9.99 -26.03 -9.00
CA GLY A 316 11.20 -25.75 -9.79
C GLY A 316 11.71 -24.30 -9.69
N ILE A 317 11.31 -23.55 -8.66
CA ILE A 317 11.80 -22.20 -8.38
C ILE A 317 12.97 -22.30 -7.38
N ASN A 318 14.15 -22.54 -7.93
CA ASN A 318 15.31 -22.98 -7.15
C ASN A 318 16.27 -21.84 -6.78
N THR A 319 16.25 -20.74 -7.53
CA THR A 319 17.15 -19.60 -7.27
C THR A 319 16.61 -18.76 -6.12
N LYS A 320 17.51 -18.24 -5.27
CA LYS A 320 17.15 -17.34 -4.17
C LYS A 320 16.43 -16.10 -4.72
N THR A 321 16.96 -15.52 -5.80
CA THR A 321 16.42 -14.32 -6.45
C THR A 321 15.00 -14.53 -6.96
N ALA A 322 14.67 -15.68 -7.56
CA ALA A 322 13.30 -15.93 -8.03
C ALA A 322 12.32 -16.04 -6.87
N ARG A 323 12.72 -16.73 -5.79
CA ARG A 323 11.89 -16.88 -4.60
C ARG A 323 11.63 -15.53 -3.93
N GLU A 324 12.64 -14.68 -3.82
CA GLU A 324 12.49 -13.34 -3.24
C GLU A 324 11.63 -12.45 -4.14
N THR A 325 11.84 -12.50 -5.45
CA THR A 325 11.05 -11.74 -6.45
C THR A 325 9.57 -12.15 -6.41
N LEU A 326 9.28 -13.46 -6.40
CA LEU A 326 7.92 -13.97 -6.28
C LEU A 326 7.29 -13.58 -4.94
N LEU A 327 8.02 -13.69 -3.82
CA LEU A 327 7.49 -13.34 -2.50
C LEU A 327 7.11 -11.86 -2.42
N LYS A 328 7.95 -10.98 -2.96
CA LYS A 328 7.66 -9.53 -3.04
C LYS A 328 6.48 -9.23 -3.94
N LEU A 329 6.38 -9.91 -5.09
CA LEU A 329 5.19 -9.77 -5.95
C LEU A 329 3.92 -10.21 -5.21
N LEU A 330 3.94 -11.35 -4.51
CA LEU A 330 2.80 -11.81 -3.72
C LEU A 330 2.45 -10.84 -2.58
N HIS A 331 3.45 -10.17 -2.02
CA HIS A 331 3.27 -9.09 -1.05
C HIS A 331 2.54 -7.88 -1.64
N ASP A 332 2.99 -7.39 -2.79
CA ASP A 332 2.36 -6.26 -3.49
C ASP A 332 0.90 -6.59 -3.90
N LEU A 333 0.62 -7.86 -4.21
CA LEU A 333 -0.73 -8.35 -4.49
C LEU A 333 -1.61 -8.52 -3.24
N GLY A 334 -1.01 -8.56 -2.05
CA GLY A 334 -1.72 -8.81 -0.79
C GLY A 334 -2.17 -10.26 -0.58
N GLU A 335 -1.63 -11.21 -1.34
CA GLU A 335 -1.87 -12.66 -1.13
C GLU A 335 -1.03 -13.20 0.04
N VAL A 336 0.10 -12.55 0.31
CA VAL A 336 0.98 -12.81 1.46
C VAL A 336 1.40 -11.44 2.00
N ILE A 337 1.69 -11.30 3.28
CA ILE A 337 2.27 -10.09 3.84
C ILE A 337 3.65 -10.45 4.39
N ALA A 338 4.69 -9.99 3.70
CA ALA A 338 6.07 -10.31 4.00
C ALA A 338 6.89 -9.00 4.02
N PHE A 339 7.01 -8.40 5.20
CA PHE A 339 7.82 -7.20 5.40
C PHE A 339 9.31 -7.55 5.42
N ASP A 340 10.10 -6.85 4.61
CA ASP A 340 11.55 -7.05 4.52
C ASP A 340 12.21 -6.86 5.90
N GLU A 341 11.70 -5.91 6.67
CA GLU A 341 12.15 -5.57 8.03
C GLU A 341 11.89 -6.69 9.03
N LEU A 342 10.88 -7.55 8.82
CA LEU A 342 10.49 -8.62 9.74
C LEU A 342 11.00 -10.02 9.31
N LYS A 343 11.77 -10.11 8.22
CA LYS A 343 12.25 -11.40 7.68
C LYS A 343 13.07 -12.23 8.67
N TYR A 344 13.71 -11.59 9.65
CA TYR A 344 14.49 -12.30 10.68
C TYR A 344 13.64 -13.20 11.59
N HIS A 345 12.30 -13.01 11.59
CA HIS A 345 11.36 -13.91 12.27
C HIS A 345 11.08 -15.21 11.49
N ASP A 346 11.61 -15.37 10.28
CA ASP A 346 11.38 -16.53 9.39
C ASP A 346 9.88 -16.79 9.10
N ILE A 347 9.06 -15.74 9.15
CA ILE A 347 7.59 -15.82 9.02
C ILE A 347 7.09 -14.72 8.08
N ALA A 348 6.16 -15.10 7.20
CA ALA A 348 5.25 -14.22 6.50
C ALA A 348 3.80 -14.50 6.96
N ILE A 349 2.91 -13.54 6.75
CA ILE A 349 1.49 -13.66 7.12
C ILE A 349 0.70 -14.06 5.88
N LEU A 350 -0.11 -15.12 5.98
CA LEU A 350 -1.07 -15.52 4.94
C LEU A 350 -2.43 -14.89 5.17
N ASN A 351 -2.85 -14.81 6.44
CA ASN A 351 -4.13 -14.25 6.81
C ASN A 351 -3.95 -12.84 7.43
N PRO A 352 -4.32 -11.76 6.71
CA PRO A 352 -4.22 -10.40 7.23
C PRO A 352 -4.93 -10.17 8.57
N HIS A 353 -6.01 -10.92 8.84
CA HIS A 353 -6.75 -10.83 10.11
C HIS A 353 -5.87 -11.11 11.33
N TRP A 354 -4.87 -11.99 11.19
CA TRP A 354 -3.99 -12.40 12.29
C TRP A 354 -3.22 -11.22 12.87
N ILE A 355 -2.56 -10.41 12.03
CA ILE A 355 -1.78 -9.27 12.53
C ILE A 355 -2.69 -8.14 13.01
N THR A 356 -3.85 -7.91 12.37
CA THR A 356 -4.80 -6.90 12.85
C THR A 356 -5.36 -7.23 14.21
N GLU A 357 -5.78 -8.47 14.43
CA GLU A 357 -6.30 -8.90 15.72
C GLU A 357 -5.22 -8.89 16.79
N GLY A 358 -3.99 -9.28 16.45
CA GLY A 358 -2.85 -9.21 17.36
C GLY A 358 -2.57 -7.77 17.81
N VAL A 359 -2.52 -6.81 16.89
CA VAL A 359 -2.33 -5.39 17.23
C VAL A 359 -3.52 -4.86 18.04
N TYR A 360 -4.74 -5.25 17.67
CA TYR A 360 -5.96 -4.85 18.36
C TYR A 360 -6.01 -5.33 19.81
N ALA A 361 -5.66 -6.60 20.02
CA ALA A 361 -5.57 -7.23 21.35
C ALA A 361 -4.60 -6.48 22.26
N LEU A 362 -3.47 -6.02 21.71
CA LEU A 362 -2.52 -5.20 22.47
C LEU A 362 -3.10 -3.82 22.77
N ILE A 363 -3.51 -3.06 21.76
CA ILE A 363 -4.01 -1.68 21.93
C ILE A 363 -5.19 -1.61 22.90
N ARG A 364 -6.05 -2.63 22.94
CA ARG A 364 -7.21 -2.71 23.84
C ARG A 364 -6.94 -3.43 25.16
N SER A 365 -5.72 -3.87 25.42
CA SER A 365 -5.41 -4.54 26.68
C SER A 365 -5.60 -3.59 27.87
N ASP A 366 -6.30 -4.08 28.91
CA ASP A 366 -6.44 -3.33 30.17
C ASP A 366 -5.08 -2.95 30.74
N LYS A 367 -4.06 -3.80 30.52
CA LYS A 367 -2.71 -3.54 31.02
C LYS A 367 -2.06 -2.31 30.39
N LEU A 368 -2.25 -2.10 29.09
CA LEU A 368 -1.78 -0.89 28.41
C LEU A 368 -2.53 0.36 28.90
N ALA A 369 -3.83 0.24 29.16
CA ALA A 369 -4.63 1.34 29.71
C ALA A 369 -4.18 1.71 31.13
N GLU A 370 -3.93 0.73 32.00
CA GLU A 370 -3.43 0.94 33.37
C GLU A 370 -2.04 1.56 33.42
N ASN A 371 -1.17 1.17 32.49
CA ASN A 371 0.24 1.57 32.48
C ASN A 371 0.52 2.78 31.56
N ASN A 372 -0.49 3.60 31.22
CA ASN A 372 -0.35 4.78 30.36
C ASN A 372 0.36 4.50 29.02
N GLY A 373 -0.01 3.42 28.35
CA GLY A 373 0.55 3.06 27.04
C GLY A 373 1.91 2.35 27.08
N VAL A 374 2.41 1.94 28.25
CA VAL A 374 3.67 1.17 28.38
C VAL A 374 3.40 -0.31 28.68
N ILE A 375 4.05 -1.21 27.92
CA ILE A 375 3.91 -2.67 28.09
C ILE A 375 5.24 -3.40 27.93
N SER A 376 5.51 -4.39 28.77
CA SER A 376 6.64 -5.32 28.59
C SER A 376 6.30 -6.46 27.62
N LEU A 377 7.32 -7.13 27.07
CA LEU A 377 7.11 -8.28 26.17
C LEU A 377 6.26 -9.39 26.81
N GLY A 378 6.50 -9.70 28.08
CA GLY A 378 5.75 -10.73 28.80
C GLY A 378 4.29 -10.35 29.06
N GLU A 379 4.01 -9.07 29.32
CA GLU A 379 2.63 -8.56 29.47
C GLU A 379 1.90 -8.53 28.13
N ALA A 380 2.61 -8.19 27.04
CA ALA A 380 2.07 -8.23 25.69
C ALA A 380 1.65 -9.65 25.31
N GLN A 381 2.49 -10.66 25.60
CA GLN A 381 2.13 -12.06 25.36
C GLN A 381 0.90 -12.49 26.16
N LYS A 382 0.82 -12.14 27.45
CA LYS A 382 -0.36 -12.42 28.27
C LYS A 382 -1.63 -11.75 27.73
N SER A 383 -1.51 -10.53 27.23
CA SER A 383 -2.65 -9.79 26.66
C SER A 383 -3.17 -10.48 25.38
N LEU A 384 -2.25 -10.97 24.54
CA LEU A 384 -2.58 -11.75 23.35
C LEU A 384 -3.22 -13.10 23.70
N ASP A 385 -2.65 -13.81 24.68
CA ASP A 385 -3.16 -15.11 25.13
C ASP A 385 -4.56 -15.00 25.74
N ASN A 386 -4.84 -13.89 26.44
CA ASN A 386 -6.17 -13.60 27.01
C ASN A 386 -7.21 -13.21 25.95
N TYR A 387 -6.77 -12.65 24.82
CA TYR A 387 -7.66 -12.20 23.76
C TYR A 387 -8.12 -13.33 22.84
N SER A 388 -7.22 -14.26 22.50
CA SER A 388 -7.52 -15.35 21.56
C SER A 388 -7.80 -16.68 22.24
N GLU A 389 -8.88 -17.35 21.84
CA GLU A 389 -9.04 -18.78 22.11
C GLU A 389 -8.00 -19.60 21.31
N HIS A 390 -7.67 -20.80 21.77
CA HIS A 390 -6.80 -21.77 21.06
C HIS A 390 -5.32 -21.38 20.83
N HIS A 391 -4.73 -20.49 21.63
CA HIS A 391 -3.29 -20.17 21.56
C HIS A 391 -2.83 -19.62 20.19
N ARG A 392 -3.71 -18.89 19.48
CA ARG A 392 -3.44 -18.34 18.14
C ARG A 392 -2.18 -17.46 18.07
N PHE A 393 -1.84 -16.80 19.17
CA PHE A 393 -0.71 -15.87 19.28
C PHE A 393 0.46 -16.41 20.13
N GLU A 394 0.53 -17.73 20.35
CA GLU A 394 1.55 -18.32 21.22
C GLU A 394 2.98 -17.97 20.78
N ASN A 395 3.74 -17.32 21.67
CA ASN A 395 5.11 -16.84 21.42
C ASN A 395 5.22 -15.87 20.23
N LYS A 396 4.16 -15.10 19.93
CA LYS A 396 4.10 -14.13 18.82
C LYS A 396 4.11 -12.68 19.24
N ALA A 397 4.15 -12.37 20.54
CA ALA A 397 4.22 -10.99 21.03
C ALA A 397 5.38 -10.19 20.42
N GLN A 398 6.58 -10.80 20.33
CA GLN A 398 7.75 -10.11 19.76
C GLN A 398 7.54 -9.75 18.29
N TYR A 399 6.97 -10.65 17.48
CA TYR A 399 6.66 -10.38 16.08
C TYR A 399 5.69 -9.20 15.94
N ILE A 400 4.60 -9.20 16.72
CA ILE A 400 3.56 -8.17 16.65
C ILE A 400 4.11 -6.82 17.11
N LEU A 401 4.89 -6.79 18.19
CA LEU A 401 5.53 -5.56 18.67
C LEU A 401 6.57 -5.01 17.69
N ASP A 402 7.36 -5.89 17.07
CA ASP A 402 8.31 -5.49 16.02
C ASP A 402 7.58 -4.95 14.79
N ALA A 403 6.47 -5.56 14.38
CA ALA A 403 5.61 -5.01 13.34
C ALA A 403 5.12 -3.62 13.76
N MET A 404 4.50 -3.48 14.94
CA MET A 404 4.03 -2.19 15.44
C MET A 404 5.14 -1.13 15.46
N LYS A 405 6.37 -1.51 15.82
CA LYS A 405 7.53 -0.62 15.80
C LYS A 405 7.93 -0.20 14.38
N THR A 406 8.00 -1.14 13.44
CA THR A 406 8.33 -0.87 12.03
C THR A 406 7.36 0.12 11.40
N PHE A 407 6.08 0.07 11.79
CA PHE A 407 5.03 0.97 11.29
C PHE A 407 4.74 2.16 12.22
N GLU A 408 5.71 2.50 13.08
CA GLU A 408 5.66 3.69 13.96
C GLU A 408 4.43 3.77 14.89
N LEU A 409 3.86 2.61 15.23
CA LEU A 409 2.75 2.50 16.19
C LEU A 409 3.23 2.43 17.63
N CYS A 410 4.48 1.97 17.84
CA CYS A 410 5.10 1.90 19.16
C CYS A 410 6.61 2.10 19.10
N HIS A 411 7.22 2.36 20.26
CA HIS A 411 8.67 2.52 20.39
C HIS A 411 9.21 1.73 21.58
N ARG A 412 10.37 1.11 21.40
CA ARG A 412 11.09 0.45 22.48
C ARG A 412 11.76 1.50 23.37
N THR A 413 11.50 1.46 24.67
CA THR A 413 12.11 2.34 25.65
C THR A 413 13.52 1.84 25.98
N ILE A 414 14.44 2.78 26.26
CA ILE A 414 15.86 2.45 26.50
C ILE A 414 16.07 1.89 27.91
N GLU A 415 15.24 2.30 28.87
CA GLU A 415 15.51 2.08 30.30
C GLU A 415 15.09 0.69 30.79
N ASN A 416 13.97 0.14 30.28
CA ASN A 416 13.33 -1.04 30.90
C ASN A 416 12.97 -2.16 29.91
N ASP A 417 13.45 -2.08 28.66
CA ASP A 417 13.08 -3.04 27.61
C ASP A 417 11.56 -3.21 27.43
N THR A 418 10.83 -2.08 27.55
CA THR A 418 9.38 -2.01 27.35
C THR A 418 9.03 -1.31 26.04
N TYR A 419 7.77 -1.40 25.64
CA TYR A 419 7.23 -0.76 24.45
C TYR A 419 6.23 0.31 24.87
N LEU A 420 6.37 1.51 24.31
CA LEU A 420 5.49 2.65 24.49
C LEU A 420 4.62 2.81 23.24
N ILE A 421 3.30 2.89 23.42
CA ILE A 421 2.31 3.22 22.39
C ILE A 421 1.90 4.68 22.60
N PRO A 422 2.42 5.63 21.81
CA PRO A 422 2.21 7.06 22.06
C PRO A 422 0.73 7.50 22.00
N SER A 423 -0.09 6.84 21.19
CA SER A 423 -1.52 7.15 21.05
C SER A 423 -2.34 6.88 22.31
N LEU A 424 -1.78 6.12 23.27
CA LEU A 424 -2.41 5.80 24.55
C LEU A 424 -1.88 6.67 25.71
N LEU A 425 -0.95 7.60 25.44
CA LEU A 425 -0.48 8.53 26.46
C LEU A 425 -1.60 9.49 26.88
N PRO A 426 -1.65 9.88 28.17
CA PRO A 426 -2.60 10.88 28.62
C PRO A 426 -2.33 12.22 27.93
N PRO A 427 -3.38 12.99 27.57
CA PRO A 427 -3.25 14.25 26.84
C PRO A 427 -2.59 15.37 27.68
N GLN A 428 -2.49 15.20 29.00
CA GLN A 428 -1.85 16.14 29.90
C GLN A 428 -0.68 15.46 30.60
N ILE A 429 0.51 15.99 30.35
CA ILE A 429 1.70 15.67 31.13
C ILE A 429 1.86 16.81 32.14
N ASN A 430 1.85 16.50 33.43
CA ASN A 430 2.23 17.45 34.49
C ASN A 430 3.75 17.64 34.44
N LEU A 431 4.22 18.37 33.44
CA LEU A 431 5.61 18.79 33.33
C LEU A 431 5.84 19.89 34.36
N ASN A 432 6.75 19.65 35.31
CA ASN A 432 7.20 20.71 36.21
C ASN A 432 8.09 21.68 35.45
N LEU A 433 7.48 22.69 34.82
CA LEU A 433 8.18 23.64 33.95
C LEU A 433 9.18 24.55 34.69
N SER A 434 9.25 24.48 36.02
CA SER A 434 10.20 25.25 36.81
C SER A 434 11.66 24.88 36.52
N GLU A 435 11.94 23.64 36.09
CA GLU A 435 13.30 23.19 35.74
C GLU A 435 13.77 23.71 34.37
N TRP A 436 12.85 24.14 33.48
CA TRP A 436 13.15 24.75 32.18
C TRP A 436 12.85 26.26 32.15
N ALA A 437 12.78 26.89 33.32
CA ALA A 437 12.62 28.33 33.46
C ALA A 437 13.93 29.06 33.09
N VAL A 438 14.24 29.07 31.79
CA VAL A 438 15.30 29.90 31.21
C VAL A 438 14.77 31.33 31.06
N GLU A 439 15.59 32.37 31.27
CA GLU A 439 15.23 33.77 30.99
C GLU A 439 14.71 33.90 29.54
N GLU A 440 13.71 34.75 29.30
CA GLU A 440 13.04 34.83 27.98
C GLU A 440 14.01 35.16 26.84
N ASP A 441 15.09 35.88 27.13
CA ASP A 441 16.08 36.38 26.16
C ASP A 441 17.05 35.30 25.64
N GLU A 442 17.10 34.11 26.25
CA GLU A 442 17.96 32.99 25.84
C GLU A 442 17.18 31.86 25.13
N ARG A 443 15.87 32.03 24.91
CA ARG A 443 15.02 30.99 24.32
C ARG A 443 15.00 31.07 22.81
N ILE A 444 15.43 30.00 22.14
CA ILE A 444 15.19 29.81 20.71
C ILE A 444 13.88 29.04 20.51
N ARG A 445 12.88 29.69 19.92
CA ARG A 445 11.57 29.07 19.61
C ARG A 445 11.44 28.85 18.11
N PHE A 446 11.29 27.59 17.71
CA PHE A 446 10.88 27.21 16.36
C PHE A 446 9.39 26.87 16.35
N ILE A 447 8.60 27.61 15.57
CA ILE A 447 7.19 27.30 15.36
C ILE A 447 7.05 26.81 13.93
N PHE A 448 6.76 25.52 13.78
CA PHE A 448 6.42 24.93 12.50
C PHE A 448 4.95 25.16 12.23
N LYS A 449 4.64 26.08 11.33
CA LYS A 449 3.29 26.26 10.82
C LYS A 449 3.10 25.31 9.64
N PHE A 450 2.41 24.21 9.88
CA PHE A 450 1.98 23.33 8.80
C PHE A 450 0.81 24.01 8.08
N GLU A 451 0.88 24.09 6.75
CA GLU A 451 -0.23 24.62 5.93
C GLU A 451 -1.45 23.67 5.94
N HIS A 452 -1.27 22.44 6.43
CA HIS A 452 -2.28 21.39 6.59
C HIS A 452 -2.24 20.81 8.02
N LEU A 453 -3.16 19.91 8.37
CA LEU A 453 -3.17 19.26 9.68
C LEU A 453 -1.87 18.47 9.92
N LEU A 454 -1.37 18.47 11.16
CA LEU A 454 -0.34 17.51 11.57
C LEU A 454 -0.86 16.09 11.28
N PRO A 455 -0.12 15.23 10.57
CA PRO A 455 -0.48 13.82 10.54
C PRO A 455 -0.50 13.30 11.99
N PRO A 456 -1.48 12.48 12.41
CA PRO A 456 -1.60 11.98 13.79
C PRO A 456 -0.29 11.45 14.42
N PRO A 457 0.61 10.73 13.69
CA PRO A 457 1.89 10.30 14.26
C PRO A 457 2.91 11.43 14.48
N ALA A 458 2.74 12.63 13.90
CA ALA A 458 3.65 13.76 14.14
C ALA A 458 3.56 14.33 15.57
N ASN A 459 2.52 13.99 16.34
CA ASN A 459 2.47 14.28 17.77
C ASN A 459 3.50 13.47 18.59
N ALA A 460 4.09 12.40 18.01
CA ALA A 460 5.05 11.56 18.71
C ALA A 460 6.49 12.10 18.71
N TYR A 461 6.82 13.09 17.88
CA TYR A 461 8.22 13.51 17.69
C TYR A 461 8.42 15.01 17.45
N VAL A 462 8.78 15.72 18.53
CA VAL A 462 9.73 16.83 18.46
C VAL A 462 10.69 16.70 19.64
N THR A 463 11.70 15.84 19.50
CA THR A 463 12.87 15.81 20.41
C THR A 463 14.15 15.97 19.60
N GLY A 464 14.40 17.21 19.17
CA GLY A 464 15.71 17.60 18.65
C GLY A 464 16.61 18.00 19.81
N LYS A 465 17.66 17.22 20.09
CA LYS A 465 18.79 17.68 20.87
C LYS A 465 19.65 18.51 19.93
N ILE A 466 19.59 19.83 20.04
CA ILE A 466 20.57 20.71 19.40
C ILE A 466 21.87 20.53 20.18
N THR A 467 22.84 19.83 19.59
CA THR A 467 24.24 19.85 20.03
C THR A 467 25.00 20.92 19.30
#